data_AF-W4UVW4-F1
#
_entry.id   AF-W4UVW4-F1
#
_cell.length_a   1.000
_cell.length_b   1.000
_cell.length_c   1.000
_cell.angle_alpha   90.00
_cell.angle_beta   90.00
_cell.angle_gamma   90.00
#
_symmetry.space_group_name_H-M   'P 1'
#
loop_
_entity.id
_entity.type
_entity.pdbx_description
1 polymer ?
#
loop_
_entity_poly.entity_id
_entity_poly.type
_entity_poly.pdbx_seq_one_letter_code
_entity_poly.pdbx_strand_id
1 'polypeptide(L)'
;MAELDKQNQAKYIGVQGAFYNIAKLVANGGLVAMAGKLAEHFGAIEGATTDVNAGAYSSAWMIIFGVIAAMLILLSIYHIKMLPSTQVPSDGKKKASEAGRELIGIIGNFFTKRHILYYICFIILYRLAEGFIMKIAPLFLRASREVGGLGLSLTEIGTLNGIFGSAAFVLGSLLAGIYVSRFGLKKTLFSLCCVFNLPFVAYTFLAVAQPEKCVLDRRMYYNGIFWLRLRVCRLNPVHDATGCSG
;
A
#
# COMPACT_ATOMS: atom_id res chain seq x y z
N MET A 1 13.68 11.14 -18.22
CA MET A 1 14.62 10.72 -17.15
C MET A 1 16.09 10.77 -17.59
N ALA A 2 16.43 11.00 -18.87
CA ALA A 2 17.82 11.05 -19.33
C ALA A 2 18.59 12.33 -18.94
N GLU A 3 17.91 13.34 -18.37
CA GLU A 3 18.50 14.69 -18.14
C GLU A 3 19.01 14.94 -16.72
N LEU A 4 18.86 13.97 -15.82
CA LEU A 4 19.32 14.07 -14.43
C LEU A 4 20.48 13.10 -14.20
N ASP A 5 21.49 13.53 -13.44
CA ASP A 5 22.56 12.65 -12.97
C ASP A 5 21.99 11.46 -12.16
N LYS A 6 22.69 10.32 -12.16
CA LYS A 6 22.22 9.05 -11.55
C LYS A 6 21.86 9.21 -10.07
N GLN A 7 22.56 10.08 -9.34
CA GLN A 7 22.27 10.34 -7.93
C GLN A 7 20.95 11.11 -7.75
N ASN A 8 20.68 12.09 -8.61
CA ASN A 8 19.42 12.83 -8.61
C ASN A 8 18.26 11.95 -9.08
N GLN A 9 18.45 11.08 -10.07
CA GLN A 9 17.44 10.11 -10.48
C GLN A 9 16.99 9.22 -9.31
N ALA A 10 17.94 8.67 -8.54
CA ALA A 10 17.62 7.84 -7.38
C ALA A 10 16.85 8.60 -6.29
N LYS A 11 17.21 9.87 -6.05
CA LYS A 11 16.50 10.75 -5.10
C LYS A 11 15.06 11.02 -5.54
N TYR A 12 14.85 11.40 -6.81
CA TYR A 12 13.51 11.71 -7.31
C TYR A 12 12.61 10.49 -7.45
N ILE A 13 13.15 9.29 -7.68
CA ILE A 13 12.39 8.04 -7.62
C ILE A 13 11.80 7.83 -6.21
N GLY A 14 12.58 8.10 -5.16
CA GLY A 14 12.09 8.03 -3.77
C GLY A 14 10.97 9.04 -3.49
N VAL A 15 11.13 10.28 -3.94
CA VAL A 15 10.11 11.33 -3.80
C VAL A 15 8.84 10.98 -4.57
N GLN A 16 8.96 10.52 -5.82
CA GLN A 16 7.83 10.03 -6.62
C GLN A 16 7.09 8.90 -5.90
N GLY A 17 7.83 7.97 -5.29
CA GLY A 17 7.28 6.91 -4.45
C GLY A 17 6.49 7.48 -3.27
N ALA A 18 7.03 8.45 -2.54
CA ALA A 18 6.33 9.07 -1.40
C ALA A 18 5.00 9.73 -1.84
N PHE A 19 5.02 10.55 -2.90
CA PHE A 19 3.80 11.19 -3.42
C PHE A 19 2.76 10.18 -3.92
N TYR A 20 3.18 9.11 -4.59
CA TYR A 20 2.28 8.04 -5.02
C TYR A 20 1.54 7.40 -3.84
N ASN A 21 2.20 7.26 -2.69
CA ASN A 21 1.58 6.66 -1.51
C ASN A 21 0.73 7.65 -0.70
N ILE A 22 1.10 8.93 -0.67
CA ILE A 22 0.21 9.99 -0.18
C ILE A 22 -1.07 10.01 -1.03
N ALA A 23 -0.94 9.93 -2.36
CA ALA A 23 -2.10 9.86 -3.24
C ALA A 23 -2.97 8.63 -2.96
N LYS A 24 -2.37 7.46 -2.69
CA LYS A 24 -3.12 6.27 -2.26
C LYS A 24 -3.87 6.47 -0.94
N LEU A 25 -3.25 7.08 0.07
CA LEU A 25 -3.91 7.41 1.34
C LEU A 25 -5.12 8.32 1.10
N VAL A 26 -4.94 9.37 0.31
CA VAL A 26 -6.02 10.32 -0.01
C VAL A 26 -7.13 9.63 -0.79
N ALA A 27 -6.80 8.79 -1.78
CA ALA A 27 -7.78 8.09 -2.60
C ALA A 27 -8.54 7.00 -1.84
N ASN A 28 -7.83 6.08 -1.17
CA ASN A 28 -8.45 4.93 -0.50
C ASN A 28 -8.98 5.26 0.90
N GLY A 29 -8.46 6.31 1.54
CA GLY A 29 -8.90 6.77 2.85
C GLY A 29 -9.81 7.99 2.74
N GLY A 30 -9.26 9.11 2.29
CA GLY A 30 -9.95 10.41 2.26
C GLY A 30 -11.21 10.42 1.38
N LEU A 31 -11.08 10.03 0.10
CA LEU A 31 -12.21 10.01 -0.82
C LEU A 31 -13.25 8.94 -0.46
N VAL A 32 -12.81 7.78 0.04
CA VAL A 32 -13.74 6.73 0.51
C VAL A 32 -14.51 7.18 1.75
N ALA A 33 -13.84 7.84 2.71
CA ALA A 33 -14.53 8.42 3.87
C ALA A 33 -15.52 9.52 3.46
N MET A 34 -15.16 10.33 2.46
CA MET A 34 -16.08 11.31 1.86
C MET A 34 -17.27 10.63 1.17
N ALA A 35 -17.05 9.52 0.47
CA ALA A 35 -18.12 8.72 -0.14
C ALA A 35 -19.10 8.20 0.92
N GLY A 36 -18.59 7.71 2.06
CA GLY A 36 -19.42 7.26 3.18
C GLY A 36 -20.28 8.38 3.75
N LYS A 37 -19.69 9.55 4.04
CA LYS A 37 -20.44 10.72 4.52
C LYS A 37 -21.48 11.24 3.53
N LEU A 38 -21.15 11.22 2.22
CA LEU A 38 -22.09 11.58 1.18
C LEU A 38 -23.24 10.57 1.11
N ALA A 39 -22.96 9.28 1.24
CA ALA A 39 -23.99 8.24 1.23
C ALA A 39 -24.95 8.42 2.42
N GLU A 40 -24.44 8.68 3.63
CA GLU A 40 -25.27 9.02 4.81
C GLU A 40 -26.12 10.27 4.53
N HIS A 41 -25.55 11.30 3.91
CA HIS A 41 -26.29 12.52 3.55
C HIS A 41 -27.42 12.26 2.53
N PHE A 42 -27.23 11.32 1.61
CA PHE A 42 -28.26 10.86 0.66
C PHE A 42 -29.22 9.82 1.24
N GLY A 43 -29.16 9.54 2.55
CA GLY A 43 -30.11 8.68 3.26
C GLY A 43 -29.68 7.21 3.38
N ALA A 44 -28.39 6.90 3.24
CA ALA A 44 -27.92 5.55 3.54
C ALA A 44 -28.10 5.23 5.03
N ILE A 45 -28.66 4.06 5.31
CA ILE A 45 -28.92 3.58 6.67
C ILE A 45 -27.83 2.56 7.04
N GLU A 46 -27.18 2.77 8.18
CA GLU A 46 -26.14 1.88 8.68
C GLU A 46 -26.72 0.48 9.00
N GLY A 47 -26.09 -0.57 8.47
CA GLY A 47 -26.53 -1.96 8.66
C GLY A 47 -27.64 -2.45 7.72
N ALA A 48 -28.23 -1.57 6.91
CA ALA A 48 -29.17 -1.97 5.87
C ALA A 48 -28.46 -2.66 4.70
N THR A 49 -29.18 -3.53 4.00
CA THR A 49 -28.65 -4.29 2.86
C THR A 49 -28.28 -3.35 1.70
N THR A 50 -27.34 -3.80 0.87
CA THR A 50 -26.74 -2.97 -0.20
C THR A 50 -27.76 -2.50 -1.25
N ASP A 51 -28.85 -3.24 -1.42
CA ASP A 51 -29.99 -2.93 -2.29
C ASP A 51 -30.79 -1.71 -1.77
N VAL A 52 -31.03 -1.61 -0.47
CA VAL A 52 -31.73 -0.46 0.13
C VAL A 52 -30.88 0.81 0.01
N ASN A 53 -29.58 0.68 0.24
CA ASN A 53 -28.65 1.81 0.17
C ASN A 53 -28.14 2.13 -1.26
N ALA A 54 -28.56 1.37 -2.28
CA ALA A 54 -28.00 1.48 -3.63
C ALA A 54 -28.15 2.89 -4.23
N GLY A 55 -29.30 3.54 -4.02
CA GLY A 55 -29.54 4.90 -4.52
C GLY A 55 -28.65 5.96 -3.87
N ALA A 56 -28.45 5.86 -2.55
CA ALA A 56 -27.59 6.76 -1.80
C ALA A 56 -26.11 6.57 -2.18
N TYR A 57 -25.64 5.32 -2.29
CA TYR A 57 -24.29 5.02 -2.76
C TYR A 57 -24.04 5.46 -4.19
N SER A 58 -25.00 5.26 -5.10
CA SER A 58 -24.87 5.71 -6.49
C SER A 58 -24.63 7.22 -6.57
N SER A 59 -25.47 8.00 -5.86
CA SER A 59 -25.36 9.47 -5.80
C SER A 59 -24.02 9.92 -5.19
N ALA A 60 -23.59 9.28 -4.10
CA ALA A 60 -22.30 9.56 -3.46
C ALA A 60 -21.12 9.29 -4.41
N TRP A 61 -21.09 8.13 -5.05
CA TRP A 61 -20.00 7.75 -5.95
C TRP A 61 -19.97 8.57 -7.24
N MET A 62 -21.11 9.01 -7.76
CA MET A 62 -21.16 9.95 -8.89
C MET A 62 -20.39 11.25 -8.56
N ILE A 63 -20.63 11.82 -7.37
CA ILE A 63 -19.91 13.02 -6.93
C ILE A 63 -18.41 12.74 -6.79
N ILE A 64 -18.03 11.61 -6.19
CA ILE A 64 -16.62 11.22 -6.03
C ILE A 64 -15.92 11.10 -7.38
N PHE A 65 -16.52 10.42 -8.36
CA PHE A 65 -15.95 10.33 -9.70
C PHE A 65 -15.89 11.69 -10.40
N GLY A 66 -16.87 12.57 -10.18
CA GLY A 66 -16.84 13.96 -10.64
C GLY A 66 -15.66 14.75 -10.08
N VAL A 67 -15.38 14.62 -8.77
CA VAL A 67 -14.22 15.24 -8.11
C VAL A 67 -12.90 14.71 -8.68
N ILE A 68 -12.78 13.39 -8.85
CA ILE A 68 -11.60 12.76 -9.45
C ILE A 68 -11.39 13.26 -10.88
N ALA A 69 -12.45 13.33 -11.69
CA ALA A 69 -12.37 13.83 -13.06
C ALA A 69 -11.90 15.29 -13.10
N ALA A 70 -12.46 16.16 -12.25
CA ALA A 70 -12.04 17.56 -12.16
C ALA A 70 -10.55 17.68 -11.76
N MET A 71 -10.09 16.90 -10.78
CA MET A 71 -8.68 16.86 -10.40
C MET A 71 -7.77 16.42 -11.55
N LEU A 72 -8.13 15.37 -12.28
CA LEU A 72 -7.34 14.87 -13.40
C LEU A 72 -7.26 15.87 -14.56
N ILE A 73 -8.34 16.61 -14.82
CA ILE A 73 -8.36 17.68 -15.84
C ILE A 73 -7.41 18.81 -15.41
N LEU A 74 -7.50 19.27 -14.17
CA LEU A 74 -6.62 20.32 -13.64
C LEU A 74 -5.14 19.92 -13.71
N LEU A 75 -4.82 18.68 -13.31
CA LEU A 75 -3.45 18.15 -13.42
C LEU A 75 -3.01 18.04 -14.88
N SER A 76 -3.88 17.63 -15.80
CA SER A 76 -3.55 17.55 -17.23
C SER A 76 -3.23 18.93 -17.79
N ILE A 77 -4.03 19.95 -17.48
CA ILE A 77 -3.79 21.34 -17.89
C ILE A 77 -2.45 21.84 -17.30
N TYR A 78 -2.19 21.55 -16.02
CA TYR A 78 -0.91 21.89 -15.39
C TYR A 78 0.27 21.24 -16.11
N HIS A 79 0.19 19.93 -16.39
CA HIS A 79 1.24 19.20 -17.10
C HIS A 79 1.49 19.75 -18.50
N ILE A 80 0.44 20.10 -19.25
CA ILE A 80 0.58 20.71 -20.58
C ILE A 80 1.32 22.04 -20.52
N LYS A 81 1.07 22.85 -19.47
CA LYS A 81 1.72 24.17 -19.33
C LYS A 81 3.13 24.11 -18.75
N MET A 82 3.42 23.16 -17.85
CA MET A 82 4.68 23.12 -17.09
C MET A 82 5.71 22.14 -17.62
N LEU A 83 5.36 21.11 -18.39
CA LEU A 83 6.38 20.25 -18.99
C LEU A 83 7.03 21.00 -20.17
N PRO A 84 8.32 21.38 -20.10
CA PRO A 84 9.03 21.85 -21.26
C PRO A 84 9.08 20.73 -22.29
N SER A 85 8.75 21.05 -23.54
CA SER A 85 8.87 20.12 -24.66
C SER A 85 10.35 19.98 -25.05
N THR A 86 11.15 19.27 -24.25
CA THR A 86 12.55 18.90 -24.56
C THR A 86 12.66 17.72 -25.52
N GLN A 87 11.56 17.32 -26.16
CA GLN A 87 11.67 16.40 -27.28
C GLN A 87 12.38 17.14 -28.41
N VAL A 88 13.65 16.78 -28.65
CA VAL A 88 14.35 17.10 -29.90
C VAL A 88 13.33 16.81 -31.01
N PRO A 89 13.00 17.75 -31.89
CA PRO A 89 12.11 17.48 -33.01
C PRO A 89 12.67 16.25 -33.72
N SER A 90 11.98 15.12 -33.61
CA SER A 90 12.31 13.93 -34.37
C SER A 90 12.08 14.34 -35.81
N ASP A 91 13.18 14.63 -36.51
CA ASP A 91 13.14 14.91 -37.93
C ASP A 91 12.58 13.65 -38.60
N GLY A 92 11.34 13.73 -39.06
CA GLY A 92 10.57 12.59 -39.55
C GLY A 92 9.47 12.13 -38.58
N LYS A 93 8.22 12.26 -39.04
CA LYS A 93 7.04 11.61 -38.48
C LYS A 93 7.28 10.10 -38.47
N LYS A 94 7.81 9.52 -37.38
CA LYS A 94 7.91 8.06 -37.22
C LYS A 94 6.53 7.46 -37.49
N LYS A 95 6.41 6.66 -38.54
CA LYS A 95 5.15 5.97 -38.88
C LYS A 95 4.82 5.01 -37.72
N ALA A 96 3.55 4.87 -37.36
CA ALA A 96 3.13 3.94 -36.29
C ALA A 96 3.67 2.51 -36.48
N SER A 97 3.87 2.08 -37.73
CA SER A 97 4.49 0.80 -38.09
C SER A 97 5.97 0.70 -37.67
N GLU A 98 6.73 1.79 -37.75
CA GLU A 98 8.14 1.85 -37.38
C GLU A 98 8.31 1.82 -35.86
N ALA A 99 7.45 2.55 -35.14
CA ALA A 99 7.36 2.45 -33.69
C ALA A 99 6.98 1.03 -33.22
N GLY A 100 6.06 0.35 -33.91
CA GLY A 100 5.69 -1.03 -33.60
C GLY A 100 6.84 -2.02 -33.83
N ARG A 101 7.61 -1.85 -34.90
CA ARG A 101 8.77 -2.69 -35.21
C ARG A 101 9.91 -2.50 -34.20
N GLU A 102 10.14 -1.25 -33.79
CA GLU A 102 11.07 -0.90 -32.71
C GLU A 102 10.65 -1.56 -31.40
N LEU A 103 9.35 -1.51 -31.06
CA LEU A 103 8.81 -2.10 -29.84
C LEU A 103 8.96 -3.64 -29.82
N ILE A 104 8.65 -4.32 -30.94
CA ILE A 104 8.86 -5.76 -31.08
C ILE A 104 10.34 -6.12 -30.98
N GLY A 105 11.21 -5.32 -31.59
CA GLY A 105 12.67 -5.49 -31.48
C GLY A 105 13.16 -5.38 -30.04
N ILE A 106 12.65 -4.42 -29.27
CA ILE A 106 12.99 -4.24 -27.84
C ILE A 106 12.49 -5.44 -27.01
N ILE A 107 11.26 -5.92 -27.27
CA ILE A 107 10.72 -7.10 -26.58
C ILE A 107 11.56 -8.33 -26.90
N GLY A 108 11.91 -8.57 -28.17
CA GLY A 108 12.77 -9.68 -28.57
C GLY A 108 14.15 -9.62 -27.91
N ASN A 109 14.77 -8.44 -27.88
CA ASN A 109 16.06 -8.23 -27.21
C ASN A 109 16.00 -8.35 -25.69
N PHE A 110 14.84 -8.20 -25.08
CA PHE A 110 14.67 -8.44 -23.65
C PHE A 110 14.84 -9.93 -23.32
N PHE A 111 14.30 -10.81 -24.18
CA PHE A 111 14.38 -12.26 -24.00
C PHE A 111 15.73 -12.89 -24.39
N THR A 112 16.58 -12.20 -25.15
CA THR A 112 17.93 -12.69 -25.47
C THR A 112 18.95 -12.49 -24.34
N LYS A 113 18.59 -11.79 -23.25
CA LYS A 113 19.51 -11.58 -22.13
C LYS A 113 19.82 -12.88 -21.40
N ARG A 114 21.11 -13.19 -21.28
CA ARG A 114 21.64 -14.30 -20.45
C ARG A 114 21.09 -14.10 -19.03
N HIS A 115 20.27 -15.04 -18.56
CA HIS A 115 19.53 -15.03 -17.27
C HIS A 115 18.15 -14.36 -17.22
N ILE A 116 17.52 -13.98 -18.33
CA ILE A 116 16.20 -13.33 -18.29
C ILE A 116 15.11 -14.18 -17.61
N LEU A 117 15.11 -15.51 -17.82
CA LEU A 117 14.14 -16.41 -17.21
C LEU A 117 14.22 -16.41 -15.68
N TYR A 118 15.43 -16.33 -15.12
CA TYR A 118 15.63 -16.23 -13.67
C TYR A 118 15.06 -14.91 -13.13
N TYR A 119 15.27 -13.79 -13.83
CA TYR A 119 14.71 -12.50 -13.44
C TYR A 119 13.17 -12.47 -13.55
N ILE A 120 12.59 -13.06 -14.60
CA ILE A 120 11.13 -13.16 -14.76
C ILE A 120 10.53 -14.01 -13.65
N CYS A 121 11.09 -15.20 -13.40
CA CYS A 121 10.64 -16.09 -12.32
C CYS A 121 10.72 -15.38 -10.96
N PHE A 122 11.83 -14.69 -10.69
CA PHE A 122 12.00 -13.90 -9.48
C PHE A 122 10.92 -12.80 -9.35
N ILE A 123 10.66 -12.02 -10.41
CA ILE A 123 9.65 -10.96 -10.39
C ILE A 123 8.25 -11.54 -10.15
N ILE A 124 7.90 -12.65 -10.81
CA ILE A 124 6.60 -13.31 -10.65
C ILE A 124 6.44 -13.81 -9.22
N LEU A 125 7.40 -14.56 -8.70
CA LEU A 125 7.35 -15.10 -7.33
C LEU A 125 7.31 -13.98 -6.29
N TYR A 126 8.12 -12.94 -6.47
CA TYR A 126 8.11 -11.76 -5.60
C TYR A 126 6.75 -11.07 -5.60
N ARG A 127 6.17 -10.83 -6.79
CA ARG A 127 4.88 -10.15 -6.92
C ARG A 127 3.71 -11.01 -6.45
N LEU A 128 3.81 -12.32 -6.61
CA LEU A 128 2.86 -13.29 -6.09
C LEU A 128 2.82 -13.26 -4.56
N ALA A 129 3.99 -13.34 -3.91
CA ALA A 129 4.10 -13.27 -2.45
C ALA A 129 3.57 -11.93 -1.91
N GLU A 130 3.92 -10.82 -2.55
CA GLU A 130 3.38 -9.50 -2.21
C GLU A 130 1.85 -9.43 -2.39
N GLY A 131 1.33 -9.96 -3.50
CA GLY A 131 -0.10 -9.98 -3.78
C GLY A 131 -0.89 -10.76 -2.71
N PHE A 132 -0.35 -11.91 -2.28
CA PHE A 132 -0.96 -12.70 -1.22
C PHE A 132 -1.00 -11.93 0.10
N ILE A 133 0.13 -11.36 0.55
CA ILE A 133 0.14 -10.68 1.85
C ILE A 133 -0.79 -9.46 1.89
N MET A 134 -0.89 -8.71 0.78
CA MET A 134 -1.80 -7.56 0.68
C MET A 134 -3.29 -7.92 0.89
N LYS A 135 -3.68 -9.15 0.57
CA LYS A 135 -5.07 -9.63 0.70
C LYS A 135 -5.29 -10.43 1.97
N ILE A 136 -4.34 -11.29 2.33
CA ILE A 136 -4.44 -12.14 3.52
C ILE A 136 -4.26 -11.34 4.80
N ALA A 137 -3.37 -10.34 4.85
CA ALA A 137 -3.15 -9.56 6.06
C ALA A 137 -4.43 -8.93 6.63
N PRO A 138 -5.23 -8.14 5.88
CA PRO A 138 -6.47 -7.58 6.44
C PRO A 138 -7.50 -8.65 6.81
N LEU A 139 -7.54 -9.79 6.10
CA LEU A 139 -8.42 -10.92 6.44
C LEU A 139 -8.01 -11.58 7.76
N PHE A 140 -6.71 -11.81 7.97
CA PHE A 140 -6.16 -12.34 9.22
C PHE A 140 -6.42 -11.41 10.41
N LEU A 141 -6.24 -10.10 10.22
CA LEU A 141 -6.52 -9.11 11.25
C LEU A 141 -8.01 -9.12 11.65
N ARG A 142 -8.91 -9.36 10.69
CA ARG A 142 -10.37 -9.36 10.90
C ARG A 142 -10.91 -10.69 11.42
N ALA A 143 -10.32 -11.81 11.01
CA ALA A 143 -10.78 -13.15 11.37
C ALA A 143 -10.86 -13.36 12.89
N SER A 144 -11.80 -14.18 13.34
CA SER A 144 -11.98 -14.46 14.77
C SER A 144 -10.76 -15.16 15.36
N ARG A 145 -10.55 -14.98 16.67
CA ARG A 145 -9.40 -15.61 17.37
C ARG A 145 -9.49 -17.14 17.34
N GLU A 146 -10.71 -17.68 17.34
CA GLU A 146 -10.99 -19.13 17.29
C GLU A 146 -10.42 -19.80 16.03
N VAL A 147 -10.38 -19.08 14.90
CA VAL A 147 -9.78 -19.59 13.64
C VAL A 147 -8.33 -19.11 13.45
N GLY A 148 -7.68 -18.62 14.52
CA GLY A 148 -6.29 -18.16 14.48
C GLY A 148 -6.09 -16.70 14.07
N GLY A 149 -7.16 -15.90 13.93
CA GLY A 149 -7.08 -14.47 13.64
C GLY A 149 -6.87 -13.60 14.88
N LEU A 150 -6.96 -12.27 14.71
CA LEU A 150 -6.83 -11.30 15.83
C LEU A 150 -8.17 -10.68 16.27
N GLY A 151 -9.24 -10.85 15.51
CA GLY A 151 -10.58 -10.39 15.85
C GLY A 151 -10.75 -8.87 15.90
N LEU A 152 -9.94 -8.11 15.16
CA LEU A 152 -10.00 -6.64 15.18
C LEU A 152 -11.29 -6.14 14.50
N SER A 153 -11.82 -5.04 15.01
CA SER A 153 -12.93 -4.31 14.38
C SER A 153 -12.48 -3.61 13.08
N LEU A 154 -13.42 -3.31 12.19
CA LEU A 154 -13.12 -2.55 10.96
C LEU A 154 -12.51 -1.18 11.28
N THR A 155 -12.97 -0.53 12.35
CA THR A 155 -12.47 0.78 12.80
C THR A 155 -11.02 0.69 13.29
N GLU A 156 -10.65 -0.36 14.02
CA GLU A 156 -9.27 -0.60 14.46
C GLU A 156 -8.35 -0.90 13.28
N ILE A 157 -8.78 -1.77 12.36
CA ILE A 157 -8.04 -2.09 11.14
C ILE A 157 -7.86 -0.83 10.29
N GLY A 158 -8.91 -0.02 10.15
CA GLY A 158 -8.87 1.26 9.44
C GLY A 158 -7.93 2.27 10.09
N THR A 159 -7.87 2.33 11.43
CA THR A 159 -6.95 3.22 12.16
C THR A 159 -5.50 2.75 12.03
N LEU A 160 -5.26 1.44 12.19
CA LEU A 160 -3.93 0.83 12.08
C LEU A 160 -3.38 0.96 10.66
N ASN A 161 -4.14 0.59 9.64
CA ASN A 161 -3.66 0.66 8.25
C ASN A 161 -3.74 2.07 7.67
N GLY A 162 -4.74 2.86 8.08
CA GLY A 162 -4.93 4.23 7.60
C GLY A 162 -3.89 5.18 8.19
N ILE A 163 -3.89 5.38 9.51
CA ILE A 163 -3.04 6.40 10.15
C ILE A 163 -1.63 5.88 10.33
N PHE A 164 -1.46 4.80 11.10
CA PHE A 164 -0.13 4.28 11.42
C PHE A 164 0.54 3.65 10.21
N GLY A 165 -0.23 2.90 9.41
CA GLY A 165 0.24 2.28 8.18
C GLY A 165 0.73 3.34 7.19
N SER A 166 -0.01 4.42 6.97
CA SER A 166 0.43 5.47 6.04
C SER A 166 1.60 6.29 6.58
N ALA A 167 1.65 6.58 7.89
CA ALA A 167 2.80 7.25 8.49
C ALA A 167 4.08 6.40 8.36
N ALA A 168 4.00 5.11 8.72
CA ALA A 168 5.08 4.15 8.55
C ALA A 168 5.47 4.00 7.07
N PHE A 169 4.51 4.02 6.16
CA PHE A 169 4.75 3.93 4.72
C PHE A 169 5.51 5.15 4.20
N VAL A 170 5.07 6.37 4.53
CA VAL A 170 5.73 7.60 4.09
C VAL A 170 7.17 7.64 4.62
N LEU A 171 7.36 7.41 5.91
CA LEU A 171 8.69 7.37 6.53
C LEU A 171 9.57 6.28 5.91
N GLY A 172 9.04 5.07 5.77
CA GLY A 172 9.76 3.94 5.16
C GLY A 172 10.14 4.22 3.70
N SER A 173 9.26 4.84 2.91
CA SER A 173 9.51 5.17 1.51
C SER A 173 10.63 6.22 1.35
N LEU A 174 10.66 7.23 2.22
CA LEU A 174 11.71 8.24 2.24
C LEU A 174 13.05 7.64 2.68
N LEU A 175 13.05 6.85 3.77
CA LEU A 175 14.24 6.17 4.27
C LEU A 175 14.83 5.20 3.26
N ALA A 176 13.98 4.40 2.59
CA ALA A 176 14.41 3.49 1.54
C ALA A 176 15.00 4.25 0.34
N GLY A 177 14.39 5.37 -0.08
CA GLY A 177 14.92 6.23 -1.13
C GLY A 177 16.29 6.81 -0.79
N ILE A 178 16.46 7.33 0.43
CA ILE A 178 17.74 7.84 0.94
C ILE A 178 18.79 6.72 0.98
N TYR A 179 18.43 5.55 1.51
CA TYR A 179 19.32 4.39 1.60
C TYR A 179 19.81 3.93 0.22
N VAL A 180 18.90 3.77 -0.75
CA VAL A 180 19.25 3.40 -2.13
C VAL A 180 20.11 4.48 -2.80
N SER A 181 19.82 5.76 -2.57
CA SER A 181 20.59 6.86 -3.15
C SER A 181 22.04 6.92 -2.63
N ARG A 182 22.27 6.51 -1.37
CA ARG A 182 23.58 6.57 -0.72
C ARG A 182 24.47 5.36 -1.04
N PHE A 183 23.89 4.16 -1.08
CA PHE A 183 24.64 2.90 -1.22
C PHE A 183 24.55 2.27 -2.63
N GLY A 184 23.65 2.77 -3.46
CA GLY A 184 23.41 2.29 -4.82
C GLY A 184 22.53 1.04 -4.88
N LEU A 185 21.64 1.01 -5.87
CA LEU A 185 20.59 -0.01 -6.02
C LEU A 185 21.10 -1.45 -5.98
N LYS A 186 22.21 -1.74 -6.69
CA LYS A 186 22.74 -3.11 -6.81
C LYS A 186 23.14 -3.69 -5.44
N LYS A 187 23.68 -2.88 -4.54
CA LYS A 187 24.11 -3.31 -3.20
C LYS A 187 22.94 -3.40 -2.22
N THR A 188 21.96 -2.51 -2.35
CA THR A 188 20.83 -2.45 -1.43
C THR A 188 19.72 -3.45 -1.74
N LEU A 189 19.65 -3.98 -2.97
CA LEU A 189 18.56 -4.86 -3.42
C LEU A 189 18.36 -6.09 -2.53
N PHE A 190 19.45 -6.75 -2.13
CA PHE A 190 19.36 -7.91 -1.23
C PHE A 190 18.84 -7.52 0.16
N SER A 191 19.37 -6.44 0.73
CA SER A 191 18.92 -5.92 2.03
C SER A 191 17.44 -5.52 2.02
N LEU A 192 16.97 -4.86 0.95
CA LEU A 192 15.56 -4.52 0.79
C LEU A 192 14.68 -5.76 0.67
N CYS A 193 15.13 -6.79 -0.04
CA CYS A 193 14.43 -8.07 -0.13
C CYS A 193 14.28 -8.73 1.25
N CYS A 194 15.33 -8.71 2.08
CA CYS A 194 15.24 -9.22 3.45
C CYS A 194 14.25 -8.42 4.30
N VAL A 195 14.29 -7.08 4.23
CA VAL A 195 13.35 -6.21 4.96
C VAL A 195 11.91 -6.45 4.53
N PHE A 196 11.68 -6.70 3.24
CA PHE A 196 10.36 -7.03 2.70
C PHE A 196 9.80 -8.35 3.27
N ASN A 197 10.66 -9.23 3.81
CA ASN A 197 10.22 -10.46 4.45
C ASN A 197 9.79 -10.26 5.93
N LEU A 198 10.15 -9.13 6.56
CA LEU A 198 9.83 -8.86 7.96
C LEU A 198 8.32 -8.87 8.27
N PRO A 199 7.42 -8.34 7.41
CA PRO A 199 5.99 -8.45 7.64
C PRO A 199 5.52 -9.90 7.77
N PHE A 200 6.04 -10.83 6.97
CA PHE A 200 5.66 -12.25 7.08
C PHE A 200 6.03 -12.82 8.44
N VAL A 201 7.26 -12.56 8.90
CA VAL A 201 7.72 -12.97 10.24
C VAL A 201 6.85 -12.34 11.33
N ALA A 202 6.51 -11.06 11.19
CA ALA A 202 5.66 -10.36 12.15
C ALA A 202 4.24 -10.92 12.19
N TYR A 203 3.61 -11.21 11.05
CA TYR A 203 2.27 -11.82 11.00
C TYR A 203 2.27 -13.25 11.53
N THR A 204 3.29 -14.05 11.20
CA THR A 204 3.45 -15.39 11.79
C THR A 204 3.61 -15.31 13.31
N PHE A 205 4.40 -14.36 13.81
CA PHE A 205 4.53 -14.13 15.24
C PHE A 205 3.19 -13.73 15.89
N LEU A 206 2.44 -12.81 15.28
CA LEU A 206 1.12 -12.41 15.77
C LEU A 206 0.10 -13.55 15.75
N ALA A 207 0.17 -14.43 14.75
CA ALA A 207 -0.70 -15.60 14.64
C ALA A 207 -0.41 -16.65 15.73
N VAL A 208 0.84 -16.82 16.14
CA VAL A 208 1.22 -17.76 17.22
C VAL A 208 1.02 -17.13 18.61
N ALA A 209 1.33 -15.85 18.77
CA ALA A 209 1.29 -15.20 20.08
C ALA A 209 -0.11 -14.72 20.48
N GLN A 210 -1.00 -14.47 19.51
CA GLN A 210 -2.38 -13.95 19.67
C GLN A 210 -2.58 -13.06 20.91
N PRO A 211 -1.87 -11.93 21.05
CA PRO A 211 -1.95 -11.11 22.25
C PRO A 211 -3.39 -10.60 22.49
N GLU A 212 -3.95 -10.91 23.67
CA GLU A 212 -5.33 -10.56 24.01
C GLU A 212 -5.54 -9.05 24.19
N LYS A 213 -4.47 -8.33 24.53
CA LYS A 213 -4.47 -6.88 24.66
C LYS A 213 -3.51 -6.26 23.65
N CYS A 214 -4.06 -5.64 22.61
CA CYS A 214 -3.39 -4.48 22.02
C CYS A 214 -3.23 -3.47 23.16
N VAL A 215 -2.02 -3.32 23.67
CA VAL A 215 -1.67 -2.22 24.59
C VAL A 215 -1.71 -0.92 23.78
N LEU A 216 -2.92 -0.46 23.49
CA LEU A 216 -3.28 0.94 23.52
C LEU A 216 -4.08 1.11 24.81
N ASP A 217 -3.35 1.16 25.93
CA ASP A 217 -3.95 1.62 27.17
C ASP A 217 -4.50 3.03 26.90
N ARG A 218 -5.83 3.15 26.95
CA ARG A 218 -6.59 4.39 26.75
C ARG A 218 -6.19 5.48 27.76
N ARG A 219 -5.32 5.18 28.72
CA ARG A 219 -4.73 6.13 29.68
C ARG A 219 -3.65 7.06 29.11
N MET A 220 -3.14 6.82 27.90
CA MET A 220 -2.00 7.57 27.35
C MET A 220 -2.37 8.90 26.66
N TYR A 221 -3.67 9.19 26.47
CA TYR A 221 -4.12 10.40 25.75
C TYR A 221 -4.12 11.70 26.58
N TYR A 222 -3.77 11.65 27.86
CA TYR A 222 -3.92 12.82 28.76
C TYR A 222 -2.65 13.67 28.96
N ASN A 223 -1.45 13.26 28.50
CA ASN A 223 -0.21 13.97 28.88
C ASN A 223 0.91 14.06 27.82
N GLY A 224 0.60 14.00 26.52
CA GLY A 224 1.45 14.62 25.49
C GLY A 224 2.91 14.15 25.32
N ILE A 225 3.33 13.00 25.84
CA ILE A 225 4.70 12.48 25.69
C ILE A 225 4.66 11.02 25.22
N PHE A 226 5.20 10.76 24.02
CA PHE A 226 5.18 9.46 23.35
C PHE A 226 6.34 8.58 23.84
N TRP A 227 6.05 7.58 24.68
CA TRP A 227 6.99 6.51 25.04
C TRP A 227 6.42 5.14 24.64
N LEU A 228 6.92 4.56 23.55
CA LEU A 228 6.51 3.24 23.09
C LEU A 228 7.18 2.14 23.94
N ARG A 229 6.48 1.60 24.95
CA ARG A 229 6.97 0.45 25.73
C ARG A 229 6.12 -0.79 25.42
N LEU A 230 6.61 -1.64 24.52
CA LEU A 230 6.06 -2.97 24.24
C LEU A 230 6.24 -3.84 25.50
N ARG A 231 5.15 -4.14 26.21
CA ARG A 231 5.12 -5.12 27.29
C ARG A 231 4.27 -6.31 26.83
N VAL A 232 4.93 -7.41 26.46
CA VAL A 232 4.27 -8.68 26.13
C VAL A 232 3.94 -9.39 27.43
N CYS A 233 2.69 -9.33 27.89
CA CYS A 233 2.22 -10.19 28.97
C CYS A 233 1.87 -11.55 28.37
N ARG A 234 2.73 -12.54 28.61
CA ARG A 234 2.48 -13.95 28.30
C ARG A 234 1.74 -14.56 29.52
N LEU A 235 0.52 -15.03 29.32
CA LEU A 235 -0.13 -15.98 30.22
C LEU A 235 -0.65 -17.15 29.38
N ASN A 236 -0.04 -18.31 29.58
CA ASN A 236 -0.53 -19.64 29.24
C ASN A 236 -0.16 -20.51 30.46
N PRO A 237 -0.83 -21.64 30.76
CA PRO A 237 -1.84 -22.35 29.95
C PRO A 237 -3.10 -22.75 30.75
N VAL A 238 -4.22 -23.05 30.09
CA VAL A 238 -5.22 -23.98 30.64
C VAL A 238 -5.57 -25.01 29.57
N HIS A 239 -4.74 -26.06 29.51
CA HIS A 239 -5.20 -27.41 29.23
C HIS A 239 -5.56 -28.00 30.59
N ASP A 240 -6.85 -28.20 30.86
CA ASP A 240 -7.36 -29.23 31.79
C ASP A 240 -8.86 -29.37 31.56
N ALA A 241 -9.21 -30.18 30.56
CA ALA A 241 -10.55 -30.74 30.43
C ALA A 241 -10.43 -32.26 30.61
N THR A 242 -10.14 -32.67 31.84
CA THR A 242 -10.28 -34.05 32.30
C THR A 242 -10.78 -34.08 33.74
N GLY A 243 -12.04 -34.50 33.91
CA GLY A 243 -12.56 -35.15 35.12
C GLY A 243 -12.92 -34.27 36.32
N CYS A 244 -14.22 -34.15 36.62
CA CYS A 244 -14.82 -34.80 37.79
C CYS A 244 -16.32 -34.46 37.93
N SER A 245 -17.09 -35.52 38.12
CA SER A 245 -18.50 -35.59 38.47
C SER A 245 -18.80 -34.97 39.84
N GLY A 246 -20.02 -34.46 39.99
CA GLY A 246 -20.67 -34.06 41.23
C GLY A 246 -22.10 -33.63 40.95
#